data_AF-A0A744S3T0-F1
#
_entry.id   AF-A0A744S3T0-F1
#
_cell.length_a   1.000
_cell.length_b   1.000
_cell.length_c   1.000
_cell.angle_alpha   90.00
_cell.angle_beta   90.00
_cell.angle_gamma   90.00
#
_symmetry.space_group_name_H-M   'P 1'
#
loop_
_entity.id
_entity.type
_entity.pdbx_description
1 polymer ?
#
loop_
_entity_poly.entity_id
_entity_poly.type
_entity_poly.pdbx_seq_one_letter_code
_entity_poly.pdbx_strand_id
1 'polypeptide(L)' 'PDNAMLITSFSNLSIYFQKGSLLRLMREEPEYNRIATYQSMNDAYVVEDYGKCALIEDLKFAPEPESATNAGAAA' A
#
# COMPACT_ATOMS: atom_id res chain seq x y z
N PRO A 1 2.19 -4.01 -2.41
CA PRO A 1 3.28 -4.96 -2.75
C PRO A 1 2.62 -6.31 -3.00
N ASP A 2 2.88 -6.93 -4.14
CA ASP A 2 2.06 -8.07 -4.59
C ASP A 2 2.32 -9.36 -3.80
N ASN A 3 3.49 -9.48 -3.17
CA ASN A 3 3.91 -10.66 -2.40
C ASN A 3 3.77 -10.50 -0.88
N ALA A 4 3.05 -9.49 -0.40
CA ALA A 4 2.91 -9.22 1.03
C ALA A 4 1.46 -8.97 1.42
N MET A 5 1.06 -9.51 2.56
CA MET A 5 -0.29 -9.35 3.13
C MET A 5 -0.20 -8.93 4.59
N LEU A 6 -0.90 -7.85 4.94
CA LEU A 6 -1.02 -7.35 6.30
C LEU A 6 -2.39 -7.72 6.87
N ILE A 7 -2.41 -8.49 7.95
CA ILE A 7 -3.63 -8.82 8.69
C ILE A 7 -3.69 -7.90 9.91
N THR A 8 -4.68 -7.02 9.96
CA THR A 8 -4.95 -6.10 11.06
C THR A 8 -6.41 -5.63 11.00
N SER A 9 -6.94 -5.10 12.09
CA SER A 9 -8.23 -4.39 12.07
C SER A 9 -8.07 -3.01 11.45
N PHE A 10 -9.02 -2.57 10.61
CA PHE A 10 -8.96 -1.23 9.97
C PHE A 10 -8.90 -0.07 10.96
N SER A 11 -9.43 -0.22 12.16
CA SER A 11 -9.36 0.78 13.23
C SER A 11 -7.97 0.92 13.86
N ASN A 12 -7.04 0.00 13.58
CA ASN A 12 -5.68 0.04 14.12
C ASN A 12 -4.72 0.88 13.26
N LEU A 13 -5.16 1.27 12.06
CA LEU A 13 -4.39 2.07 11.12
C LEU A 13 -4.87 3.51 11.20
N SER A 14 -4.01 4.39 11.69
CA SER A 14 -4.35 5.79 11.92
C SER A 14 -3.36 6.71 11.23
N ILE A 15 -3.87 7.84 10.73
CA ILE A 15 -3.08 8.91 10.13
C ILE A 15 -3.21 10.13 11.02
N TYR A 16 -2.08 10.59 11.54
CA TYR A 16 -2.01 11.86 12.26
C TYR A 16 -1.51 12.94 11.33
N PHE A 17 -2.22 14.05 11.29
CA PHE A 17 -1.81 15.24 10.54
C PHE A 17 -1.73 16.43 11.50
N GLN A 18 -0.73 17.28 11.30
CA GLN A 18 -0.60 18.48 12.10
C GLN A 18 -1.60 19.53 11.63
N LYS A 19 -2.47 20.00 12.54
CA LYS A 19 -3.42 21.07 12.22
C LYS A 19 -2.68 22.33 11.78
N GLY A 20 -3.05 22.87 10.62
CA GLY A 20 -2.44 24.07 10.05
C GLY A 20 -1.11 23.87 9.33
N SER A 21 -0.62 22.63 9.18
CA SER A 21 0.63 22.38 8.43
C SER A 21 0.48 22.47 6.91
N LEU A 22 -0.74 22.62 6.40
CA LEU A 22 -0.99 22.68 4.97
C LEU A 22 -0.52 24.04 4.43
N LEU A 23 0.62 24.04 3.75
CA LEU A 23 1.17 25.19 3.07
C LEU A 23 1.10 24.98 1.56
N ARG A 24 0.46 25.92 0.85
CA ARG A 24 0.42 25.95 -0.60
C ARG A 24 1.07 27.23 -1.10
N LEU A 25 2.01 27.10 -2.03
CA LEU A 25 2.62 28.18 -2.77
C LEU A 25 2.38 27.97 -4.27
N MET A 26 1.76 28.95 -4.91
CA MET A 26 1.60 28.96 -6.36
C MET A 26 2.58 29.98 -6.94
N ARG A 27 3.44 29.55 -7.85
CA ARG A 27 4.47 30.39 -8.47
C ARG A 27 4.42 30.22 -9.98
N GLU A 28 4.48 31.34 -10.67
CA GLU A 28 4.71 31.35 -12.11
C GLU A 28 6.20 31.13 -12.39
N GLU A 29 6.51 30.09 -13.16
CA GLU A 29 7.85 29.76 -13.64
C GLU A 29 7.94 30.08 -15.13
N PRO A 30 8.27 31.33 -15.51
CA PRO A 30 8.37 31.72 -16.92
C PRO A 30 9.46 30.96 -17.67
N GLU A 31 10.51 30.51 -16.97
CA GLU A 31 11.60 29.70 -17.54
C GLU A 31 11.12 28.36 -18.12
N TYR A 32 10.07 27.78 -17.53
CA TYR A 32 9.49 26.51 -17.95
C TYR A 32 8.10 26.65 -18.57
N ASN A 33 7.67 27.90 -18.84
CA ASN A 33 6.34 28.25 -19.34
C ASN A 33 5.21 27.47 -18.62
N ARG A 34 5.24 27.48 -17.29
CA ARG A 34 4.25 26.76 -16.47
C ARG A 34 3.95 27.50 -15.17
N ILE A 35 2.77 27.19 -14.61
CA ILE A 35 2.41 27.59 -13.26
C ILE A 35 2.62 26.39 -12.35
N ALA A 36 3.54 26.50 -11.40
CA ALA A 36 3.86 25.44 -10.45
C ALA A 36 3.10 25.67 -9.13
N THR A 37 2.55 24.58 -8.58
CA THR A 37 1.96 24.57 -7.25
C THR A 37 2.80 23.68 -6.35
N TYR A 38 3.44 24.29 -5.34
CA TYR A 38 4.14 23.58 -4.29
C TYR A 38 3.22 23.43 -3.11
N GLN A 39 3.06 22.20 -2.64
CA GLN A 39 2.25 21.90 -1.47
C GLN A 39 3.06 21.05 -0.51
N SER A 40 3.02 21.41 0.77
CA SER A 40 3.62 20.65 1.85
C SER A 40 2.58 20.44 2.94
N MET A 41 2.60 19.25 3.53
CA MET A 41 1.75 18.86 4.65
C MET A 41 2.56 17.92 5.55
N ASN A 42 2.35 18.00 6.86
CA ASN A 42 3.04 17.16 7.83
C ASN A 42 2.08 16.05 8.29
N ASP A 43 2.29 14.86 7.73
CA ASP A 43 1.49 13.66 7.98
C ASP A 43 2.35 12.53 8.55
N ALA A 44 1.78 11.74 9.45
CA ALA A 44 2.40 10.56 10.04
C ALA A 44 1.45 9.36 9.95
N TYR A 45 1.95 8.27 9.35
CA TYR A 45 1.27 6.98 9.31
C TYR A 45 1.66 6.15 10.53
N VAL A 46 0.67 5.76 11.33
CA VAL A 46 0.91 5.06 12.61
C VAL A 46 0.05 3.80 12.70
N VAL A 47 0.68 2.73 13.16
CA VAL A 47 0.00 1.53 13.67
C VAL A 47 -0.15 1.71 15.16
N GLU A 48 -1.39 1.75 15.67
CA GLU A 48 -1.63 2.08 17.08
C GLU A 48 -1.20 0.96 18.03
N ASP A 49 -1.53 -0.29 17.66
CA ASP A 49 -1.26 -1.49 18.44
C ASP A 49 -0.53 -2.52 17.59
N TYR A 50 0.75 -2.73 17.91
CA TYR A 50 1.61 -3.72 17.24
C TYR A 50 1.25 -5.17 17.57
N GLY A 51 0.52 -5.43 18.66
CA GLY A 51 0.07 -6.78 19.02
C GLY A 51 -1.07 -7.29 18.15
N LYS A 52 -1.74 -6.39 17.42
CA LYS A 52 -2.89 -6.70 16.55
C LYS A 52 -2.56 -6.72 15.06
N CYS A 53 -1.28 -6.62 14.70
CA CYS A 53 -0.86 -6.66 13.31
C CYS A 53 0.08 -7.85 13.05
N ALA A 54 -0.18 -8.57 11.97
CA ALA A 54 0.73 -9.58 11.43
C ALA A 54 0.98 -9.28 9.96
N LEU A 55 2.24 -9.04 9.61
CA LEU A 55 2.69 -8.86 8.24
C LEU A 55 3.32 -10.16 7.75
N ILE A 56 2.83 -10.66 6.63
CA ILE A 56 3.41 -11.81 5.94
C ILE A 56 4.04 -11.26 4.66
N GLU A 57 5.34 -11.50 4.50
CA GLU A 57 6.11 -11.14 3.31
C GLU A 57 6.55 -12.42 2.58
N ASP A 58 7.04 -12.26 1.34
CA ASP A 58 7.53 -13.35 0.49
C ASP A 58 6.50 -14.43 0.12
N LEU A 59 5.24 -14.03 -0.09
CA LEU A 59 4.21 -14.92 -0.58
C LEU A 59 4.51 -15.37 -2.02
N LYS A 60 4.52 -16.68 -2.27
CA LYS A 60 4.66 -17.30 -3.59
C LYS A 60 3.45 -18.17 -3.87
N PHE A 61 2.81 -17.97 -5.02
CA PHE A 61 1.76 -18.87 -5.46
C PHE A 61 2.35 -20.25 -5.74
N ALA A 62 1.69 -21.29 -5.25
CA ALA A 62 2.03 -22.66 -5.61
C ALA A 62 1.75 -22.86 -7.12
N PRO A 63 2.55 -23.68 -7.83
CA PRO A 63 2.22 -24.07 -9.19
C PRO A 63 0.87 -24.81 -9.21
N GLU A 64 0.09 -24.59 -10.28
CA GLU A 64 -1.20 -25.27 -10.47
C GLU A 64 -1.04 -26.79 -10.32
N PRO A 65 -1.94 -27.49 -9.61
CA PRO A 65 -1.95 -28.94 -9.68
C PRO A 65 -2.32 -29.32 -11.12
N GLU A 66 -1.39 -29.95 -11.83
CA GLU A 66 -1.73 -30.64 -13.08
C GLU A 66 -2.97 -31.48 -12.80
N SER A 67 -4.06 -31.13 -13.48
CA SER A 67 -5.30 -31.89 -13.46
C SER A 67 -4.96 -33.36 -13.66
N ALA A 68 -5.32 -34.19 -12.70
CA ALA A 68 -5.27 -35.64 -12.83
C ALA A 68 -6.08 -36.05 -14.06
N THR A 69 -5.40 -36.17 -15.20
CA THR A 69 -5.98 -36.74 -16.40
C THR A 69 -5.92 -38.24 -16.18
N ASN A 70 -7.08 -38.83 -15.91
CA ASN A 70 -7.30 -40.20 -15.49
C ASN A 70 -6.43 -41.22 -16.27
N ALA A 71 -5.41 -41.75 -15.60
CA ALA A 71 -4.79 -43.02 -15.97
C ALA A 71 -5.68 -44.15 -15.42
N GLY A 72 -6.62 -44.66 -16.24
CA GLY A 72 -7.49 -45.76 -15.82
C GLY A 72 -8.78 -45.93 -16.61
N ALA A 73 -8.68 -46.29 -17.90
CA ALA A 73 -9.75 -46.99 -18.61
C ALA A 73 -9.12 -47.83 -19.73
N ALA A 74 -8.37 -48.86 -19.32
CA ALA A 74 -8.15 -50.04 -20.13
C ALA A 74 -9.14 -51.10 -19.61
N ALA A 75 -10.22 -51.33 -20.36
CA ALA A 75 -11.05 -52.53 -20.36
C ALA A 75 -11.94 -52.48 -21.61
#